data_AF-A0A2V7ITK2-F1
#
_entry.id   AF-A0A2V7ITK2-F1
#
_cell.length_a   1.000
_cell.length_b   1.000
_cell.length_c   1.000
_cell.angle_alpha   90.00
_cell.angle_beta   90.00
_cell.angle_gamma   90.00
#
_symmetry.space_group_name_H-M   'P 1'
#
loop_
_entity.id
_entity.type
_entity.pdbx_description
1 polymer ?
#
loop_
_entity_poly.entity_id
_entity_poly.type
_entity_poly.pdbx_seq_one_letter_code
_entity_poly.pdbx_strand_id
1 'polypeptide(L)'
;MVPESRDDYEELEGALDPHRKEERDAAVAEVAARLRDRGVTVTGAEDPGDLASLLDAVERFEAAVESHGGDLMVDDLKSRDPDDPHFVLPRRERSEAIRAYIARVDQATHRLRSHPRRPDGAA
;
A
#
# COMPACT_ATOMS: atom_id res chain seq x y z
N MET A 1 44.55 -8.70 0.53
CA MET A 1 43.69 -9.02 1.67
C MET A 1 42.50 -9.75 1.08
N VAL A 2 42.34 -11.05 1.36
CA VAL A 2 41.26 -11.89 0.80
C VAL A 2 40.19 -12.02 1.89
N PRO A 3 38.91 -11.71 1.63
CA PRO A 3 37.88 -11.79 2.66
C PRO A 3 37.59 -13.26 3.02
N GLU A 4 37.51 -13.57 4.32
CA GLU A 4 37.44 -14.95 4.82
C GLU A 4 36.01 -15.45 5.12
N SER A 5 34.96 -14.63 4.91
CA SER A 5 33.56 -14.99 5.24
C SER A 5 32.53 -14.53 4.21
N ARG A 6 31.39 -15.23 4.14
CA ARG A 6 30.26 -14.91 3.24
C ARG A 6 29.55 -13.60 3.64
N ASP A 7 29.46 -13.33 4.94
CA ASP A 7 28.95 -12.08 5.49
C ASP A 7 29.87 -10.87 5.16
N ASP A 8 31.19 -11.06 5.15
CA ASP A 8 32.17 -10.04 4.71
C ASP A 8 32.02 -9.71 3.22
N TYR A 9 31.65 -10.70 2.39
CA TYR A 9 31.40 -10.47 0.96
C TYR A 9 30.11 -9.69 0.70
N GLU A 10 29.04 -9.93 1.47
CA GLU A 10 27.78 -9.18 1.35
C GLU A 10 27.93 -7.72 1.82
N GLU A 11 28.72 -7.46 2.87
CA GLU A 11 29.00 -6.10 3.35
C GLU A 11 29.92 -5.34 2.38
N LEU A 12 30.88 -6.03 1.73
CA LEU A 12 31.73 -5.46 0.69
C LEU A 12 30.96 -5.19 -0.62
N GLU A 13 30.06 -6.09 -1.04
CA GLU A 13 29.19 -5.88 -2.21
C GLU A 13 28.24 -4.70 -2.00
N GLY A 14 27.71 -4.51 -0.80
CA GLY A 14 26.90 -3.34 -0.45
C GLY A 14 27.68 -2.02 -0.50
N ALA A 15 28.99 -2.05 -0.24
CA ALA A 15 29.88 -0.88 -0.34
C ALA A 15 30.33 -0.57 -1.77
N LEU A 16 30.26 -1.54 -2.69
CA LEU A 16 30.71 -1.43 -4.08
C LEU A 16 29.65 -0.85 -5.03
N ASP A 17 28.37 -0.85 -4.65
CA ASP A 17 27.28 -0.32 -5.47
C ASP A 17 26.39 0.68 -4.71
N PRO A 18 26.90 1.89 -4.40
CA PRO A 18 26.12 2.95 -3.77
C PRO A 18 24.87 3.31 -4.59
N HIS A 19 24.95 3.19 -5.91
CA HIS A 19 23.84 3.42 -6.82
C HIS A 19 22.67 2.47 -6.55
N ARG A 20 22.92 1.18 -6.30
CA ARG A 20 21.86 0.22 -5.94
C ARG A 20 21.12 0.58 -4.66
N LYS A 21 21.83 1.13 -3.66
CA LYS A 21 21.20 1.60 -2.42
C LYS A 21 20.37 2.86 -2.68
N GLU A 22 20.92 3.83 -3.40
CA GLU A 22 20.22 5.06 -3.79
C GLU A 22 18.95 4.77 -4.62
N GLU A 23 19.02 3.83 -5.56
CA GLU A 23 17.87 3.39 -6.36
C GLU A 23 16.79 2.74 -5.49
N ARG A 24 17.19 1.90 -4.52
CA ARG A 24 16.23 1.29 -3.58
C ARG A 24 15.57 2.35 -2.71
N ASP A 25 16.34 3.28 -2.14
CA ASP A 25 15.81 4.35 -1.29
C ASP A 25 14.87 5.27 -2.08
N ALA A 26 15.19 5.57 -3.34
CA ALA A 26 14.31 6.31 -4.24
C ALA A 26 12.99 5.58 -4.50
N ALA A 27 13.04 4.27 -4.79
CA ALA A 27 11.84 3.46 -5.00
C ALA A 27 10.96 3.40 -3.74
N VAL A 28 11.55 3.27 -2.55
CA VAL A 28 10.82 3.29 -1.28
C VAL A 28 10.15 4.65 -1.04
N ALA A 29 10.87 5.74 -1.31
CA ALA A 29 10.32 7.09 -1.19
C ALA A 29 9.13 7.31 -2.13
N GLU A 30 9.21 6.78 -3.35
CA GLU A 30 8.12 6.83 -4.33
C GLU A 30 6.89 6.05 -3.86
N VAL A 31 7.07 4.80 -3.40
CA VAL A 31 5.98 3.98 -2.86
C VAL A 31 5.32 4.68 -1.68
N ALA A 32 6.11 5.22 -0.75
CA ALA A 32 5.60 5.97 0.38
C ALA A 32 4.84 7.23 -0.04
N ALA A 33 5.29 7.94 -1.08
CA ALA A 33 4.57 9.10 -1.63
C ALA A 33 3.21 8.71 -2.19
N ARG A 34 3.14 7.63 -2.98
CA ARG A 34 1.89 7.10 -3.55
C ARG A 34 0.88 6.68 -2.48
N LEU A 35 1.34 6.07 -1.39
CA LEU A 35 0.51 5.72 -0.23
C LEU A 35 -0.04 6.96 0.49
N ARG A 36 0.79 8.00 0.69
CA ARG A 36 0.35 9.26 1.32
C ARG A 36 -0.66 10.02 0.46
N ASP A 37 -0.50 10.01 -0.86
CA ASP A 37 -1.43 10.63 -1.79
C ASP A 37 -2.85 10.05 -1.62
N ARG A 38 -2.90 8.73 -1.45
CA ARG A 38 -4.07 7.91 -1.07
C ARG A 38 -4.51 8.04 0.39
N GLY A 39 -3.97 9.00 1.16
CA GLY A 39 -4.37 9.21 2.55
C GLY A 39 -3.91 8.12 3.53
N VAL A 40 -3.08 7.17 3.10
CA VAL A 40 -2.47 6.16 3.98
C VAL A 40 -1.31 6.78 4.74
N THR A 41 -1.35 6.69 6.07
CA THR A 41 -0.27 7.18 6.92
C THR A 41 0.89 6.20 6.93
N VAL A 42 2.06 6.65 6.47
CA VAL A 42 3.34 5.93 6.54
C VAL A 42 4.36 6.75 7.32
N THR A 43 5.10 6.09 8.21
CA THR A 43 6.02 6.73 9.17
C THR A 43 7.45 6.88 8.64
N GLY A 44 7.81 6.11 7.60
CA GLY A 44 9.17 6.01 7.07
C GLY A 44 10.08 5.04 7.84
N ALA A 45 9.58 4.42 8.91
CA ALA A 45 10.29 3.38 9.65
C ALA A 45 9.90 1.96 9.20
N GLU A 46 8.92 1.85 8.30
CA GLU A 46 8.41 0.58 7.79
C GLU A 46 9.40 -0.11 6.86
N ASP A 47 9.39 -1.45 6.87
CA ASP A 47 10.18 -2.25 5.95
C ASP A 47 9.76 -1.98 4.49
N PRO A 48 10.72 -1.83 3.55
CA PRO A 48 10.44 -1.65 2.13
C PRO A 48 9.53 -2.71 1.49
N GLY A 49 9.67 -3.97 1.89
CA GLY A 49 8.82 -5.06 1.39
C GLY A 49 7.39 -4.97 1.93
N ASP A 50 7.24 -4.59 3.20
CA ASP A 50 5.92 -4.32 3.79
C ASP A 50 5.25 -3.10 3.13
N LEU A 51 6.00 -2.04 2.78
CA LEU A 51 5.47 -0.88 2.04
C LEU A 51 4.99 -1.24 0.63
N ALA A 52 5.75 -2.06 -0.09
CA ALA A 52 5.35 -2.55 -1.40
C ALA A 52 4.10 -3.44 -1.31
N SER A 53 4.06 -4.33 -0.31
CA SER A 53 2.89 -5.18 -0.05
C SER A 53 1.65 -4.38 0.32
N LEU A 54 1.82 -3.27 1.06
CA LEU A 54 0.72 -2.38 1.38
C LEU A 54 0.19 -1.65 0.15
N LEU A 55 1.06 -1.12 -0.71
CA LEU A 55 0.64 -0.48 -1.95
C LEU A 55 -0.20 -1.43 -2.81
N ASP A 56 0.31 -2.65 -3.00
CA ASP A 56 -0.36 -3.70 -3.77
C ASP A 56 -1.69 -4.15 -3.14
N ALA A 57 -1.80 -4.20 -1.81
CA ALA A 57 -3.09 -4.44 -1.13
C ALA A 57 -4.10 -3.31 -1.36
N VAL A 58 -3.65 -2.04 -1.34
CA VAL A 58 -4.49 -0.88 -1.63
C VAL A 58 -4.95 -0.88 -3.09
N GLU A 59 -4.06 -1.16 -4.04
CA GLU A 59 -4.41 -1.25 -5.47
C GLU A 59 -5.45 -2.37 -5.73
N ARG A 60 -5.37 -3.50 -5.03
CA ARG A 60 -6.40 -4.55 -5.11
C ARG A 60 -7.75 -4.12 -4.55
N PHE A 61 -7.75 -3.30 -3.52
CA PHE A 61 -8.97 -2.72 -2.98
C PHE A 61 -9.59 -1.77 -4.00
N GLU A 62 -8.80 -0.83 -4.53
CA GLU A 62 -9.22 0.12 -5.58
C GLU A 62 -9.82 -0.60 -6.79
N ALA A 63 -9.14 -1.62 -7.31
CA ALA A 63 -9.64 -2.42 -8.43
C ALA A 63 -10.97 -3.14 -8.10
N ALA A 64 -11.16 -3.56 -6.85
CA ALA A 64 -12.42 -4.16 -6.41
C ALA A 64 -13.54 -3.12 -6.31
N VAL A 65 -13.25 -1.89 -5.89
CA VAL A 65 -14.19 -0.76 -5.87
C VAL A 65 -14.68 -0.46 -7.29
N GLU A 66 -13.77 -0.27 -8.24
CA GLU A 66 -14.10 0.00 -9.65
C GLU A 66 -14.95 -1.13 -10.26
N SER A 67 -14.59 -2.39 -9.98
CA SER A 67 -15.31 -3.57 -10.48
C SER A 67 -16.75 -3.68 -9.95
N HIS A 68 -17.07 -2.98 -8.85
CA HIS A 68 -18.40 -2.96 -8.23
C HIS A 68 -19.15 -1.66 -8.48
N GLY A 69 -18.61 -0.78 -9.34
CA GLY A 69 -19.23 0.47 -9.76
C GLY A 69 -19.01 1.63 -8.78
N GLY A 70 -18.03 1.53 -7.88
CA GLY A 70 -17.59 2.67 -7.09
C GLY A 70 -16.75 3.63 -7.93
N ASP A 71 -16.86 4.93 -7.63
CA ASP A 71 -16.10 5.97 -8.32
C ASP A 71 -14.95 6.42 -7.42
N LEU A 72 -13.71 6.08 -7.78
CA LEU A 72 -12.53 6.44 -7.00
C LEU A 72 -12.33 7.96 -6.87
N MET A 73 -12.94 8.79 -7.73
CA MET A 73 -12.90 10.25 -7.61
C MET A 73 -13.87 10.79 -6.54
N VAL A 74 -14.95 10.05 -6.23
CA VAL A 74 -15.99 10.44 -5.26
C VAL A 74 -15.80 9.71 -3.93
N ASP A 75 -15.48 8.42 -3.99
CA ASP A 75 -15.12 7.55 -2.87
C ASP A 75 -13.64 7.70 -2.47
N ASP A 76 -12.98 8.78 -2.92
CA ASP A 76 -11.61 9.12 -2.55
C ASP A 76 -11.45 9.05 -1.03
N LEU A 77 -10.30 8.56 -0.60
CA LEU A 77 -9.91 8.36 0.79
C LEU A 77 -10.03 9.59 1.71
N LYS A 78 -10.25 10.77 1.11
CA LYS A 78 -10.45 12.06 1.78
C LYS A 78 -11.90 12.53 1.80
N SER A 79 -12.82 11.88 1.09
CA SER A 79 -14.22 12.26 1.03
C SER A 79 -14.89 12.11 2.40
N ARG A 80 -15.57 13.19 2.83
CA ARG A 80 -16.25 13.26 4.13
C ARG A 80 -17.60 12.54 4.17
N ASP A 81 -18.18 12.30 3.00
CA ASP A 81 -19.48 11.66 2.82
C ASP A 81 -19.40 10.70 1.61
N PRO A 82 -18.90 9.46 1.82
CA PRO A 82 -18.93 8.43 0.78
C PRO A 82 -20.36 7.95 0.54
N ASP A 83 -20.68 7.58 -0.70
CA ASP A 83 -22.00 7.02 -1.04
C ASP A 83 -22.19 5.61 -0.42
N ASP A 84 -21.11 4.81 -0.33
CA ASP A 84 -21.10 3.53 0.37
C ASP A 84 -19.81 3.37 1.22
N PRO A 85 -19.93 3.14 2.54
CA PRO A 85 -18.78 2.92 3.41
C PRO A 85 -17.89 1.72 3.01
N HIS A 86 -18.39 0.77 2.22
CA HIS A 86 -17.60 -0.40 1.76
C HIS A 86 -16.62 -0.05 0.64
N PHE A 87 -16.82 1.07 -0.06
CA PHE A 87 -15.88 1.57 -1.08
C PHE A 87 -14.75 2.42 -0.48
N VAL A 88 -14.77 2.65 0.83
CA VAL A 88 -13.74 3.43 1.53
C VAL A 88 -12.68 2.52 2.12
N LEU A 89 -11.41 2.83 1.86
CA LEU A 89 -10.30 2.11 2.48
C LEU A 89 -10.32 2.32 4.00
N PRO A 90 -10.07 1.27 4.81
CA PRO A 90 -9.92 1.41 6.24
C PRO A 90 -8.83 2.43 6.60
N ARG A 91 -9.05 3.28 7.60
CA ARG A 91 -7.99 4.18 8.09
C ARG A 91 -6.99 3.40 8.95
N ARG A 92 -5.71 3.63 8.73
CA ARG A 92 -4.63 3.07 9.57
C ARG A 92 -4.68 3.72 10.97
N GLU A 93 -4.66 2.88 12.00
CA GLU A 93 -4.57 3.35 13.38
C GLU A 93 -3.12 3.75 13.73
N ARG A 94 -2.95 4.72 14.63
CA ARG A 94 -1.61 5.28 14.95
C ARG A 94 -0.60 4.26 15.46
N SER A 95 -1.07 3.23 16.18
CA SER A 95 -0.24 2.19 16.79
C SER A 95 -0.32 0.86 16.05
N GLU A 96 -0.96 0.82 14.89
CA GLU A 96 -1.14 -0.41 14.14
C GLU A 96 0.10 -0.75 13.32
N ALA A 97 0.56 -1.98 13.50
CA ALA A 97 1.63 -2.58 12.71
C ALA A 97 1.20 -2.64 11.23
N ILE A 98 2.12 -2.31 10.33
CA ILE A 98 1.84 -2.26 8.88
C ILE A 98 1.23 -3.57 8.37
N ARG A 99 1.73 -4.72 8.82
CA ARG A 99 1.19 -6.04 8.44
C ARG A 99 -0.25 -6.28 8.91
N ALA A 100 -0.60 -5.79 10.10
CA ALA A 100 -1.97 -5.87 10.59
C ALA A 100 -2.90 -4.98 9.75
N TYR A 101 -2.41 -3.80 9.36
CA TYR A 101 -3.14 -2.90 8.47
C TYR A 101 -3.37 -3.52 7.08
N ILE A 102 -2.33 -4.11 6.47
CA ILE A 102 -2.43 -4.86 5.20
C ILE A 102 -3.55 -5.90 5.27
N ALA A 103 -3.56 -6.72 6.34
CA ALA A 103 -4.58 -7.74 6.52
C ALA A 103 -6.00 -7.16 6.63
N ARG A 104 -6.17 -5.97 7.22
CA ARG A 104 -7.48 -5.28 7.24
C ARG A 104 -7.90 -4.78 5.87
N VAL A 105 -6.96 -4.26 5.08
CA VAL A 105 -7.22 -3.84 3.69
C VAL A 105 -7.66 -5.05 2.86
N ASP A 106 -6.94 -6.18 2.94
CA ASP A 106 -7.33 -7.40 2.24
C ASP A 106 -8.71 -7.91 2.68
N GLN A 107 -9.00 -7.87 3.98
CA GLN A 107 -10.31 -8.25 4.50
C GLN A 107 -11.42 -7.33 3.98
N ALA A 108 -11.17 -6.03 3.87
CA ALA A 108 -12.10 -5.08 3.27
C ALA A 108 -12.34 -5.42 1.78
N THR A 109 -11.27 -5.70 1.02
CA THR A 109 -11.35 -6.16 -0.38
C THR A 109 -12.20 -7.43 -0.51
N HIS A 110 -12.03 -8.40 0.37
CA HIS A 110 -12.83 -9.64 0.36
C HIS A 110 -14.31 -9.39 0.64
N ARG A 111 -14.63 -8.51 1.61
CA ARG A 111 -16.00 -8.11 1.90
C ARG A 111 -16.62 -7.39 0.70
N LEU A 112 -15.87 -6.49 0.09
CA LEU A 112 -16.30 -5.72 -1.07
C LEU A 112 -16.63 -6.61 -2.26
N ARG A 113 -15.82 -7.64 -2.53
CA ARG A 113 -16.09 -8.63 -3.58
C ARG A 113 -17.37 -9.44 -3.37
N SER A 114 -17.86 -9.49 -2.14
CA SER A 114 -19.12 -10.16 -1.79
C SER A 114 -20.29 -9.18 -1.69
N HIS A 115 -20.01 -7.88 -1.75
CA HIS A 115 -21.01 -6.83 -1.68
C HIS A 115 -21.78 -6.74 -3.00
N PRO A 116 -23.10 -6.54 -2.99
CA PRO A 116 -23.84 -6.27 -4.22
C PRO A 116 -23.18 -5.13 -5.00
N ARG A 117 -23.00 -5.35 -6.30
CA ARG A 117 -22.62 -4.26 -7.20
C ARG A 117 -23.65 -3.16 -7.08
N ARG A 118 -23.19 -1.91 -7.08
CA ARG A 118 -24.08 -0.77 -7.21
C ARG A 118 -24.90 -1.01 -8.48
N PRO A 119 -26.24 -1.10 -8.41
CA PRO A 119 -27.02 -1.33 -9.62
C PRO A 119 -26.77 -0.16 -10.56
N ASP A 120 -26.30 -0.46 -11.78
CA ASP A 120 -26.38 0.47 -12.90
C ASP A 120 -27.85 0.87 -13.05
N GLY A 121 -28.23 2.01 -12.47
CA GLY A 121 -29.63 2.30 -12.24
C GLY A 121 -29.96 3.79 -12.11
N ALA A 122 -30.50 4.30 -13.22
CA ALA A 122 -31.47 5.40 -13.32
C ALA A 122 -30.94 6.83 -13.50
N ALA A 123 -30.54 7.14 -14.74
CA ALA A 123 -31.12 8.26 -15.50
C ALA A 123 -31.15 7.92 -16.99
#